data_AF-A0A356K551-F1
#
_entry.id   AF-A0A356K551-F1
#
_cell.length_a   1.000
_cell.length_b   1.000
_cell.length_c   1.000
_cell.angle_alpha   90.00
_cell.angle_beta   90.00
_cell.angle_gamma   90.00
#
_symmetry.space_group_name_H-M   'P 1'
#
loop_
_entity.id
_entity.type
_entity.pdbx_description
1 polymer ?
#
loop_
_entity_poly.entity_id
_entity_poly.type
_entity_poly.pdbx_seq_one_letter_code
_entity_poly.pdbx_strand_id
1 'polypeptide(L)'
;YVDGRYVVRDSANPEAFSREELVTEAANGAMVLTLTGRLGPYVDFYNYPQPALWHDTPIQEQTGSVEVAFLSDARTLRMKGRHVQSGARVFVDGQRVEGQIRCESGSLPDCDDEIVLMEIDEIPEAGGMYLVQVQNPGGLFSNDALVYSDLRPVPARSGNLIESGGTFDEWDESWGTGLLNGSVRHTNGMVQFDVDTVSSSQPWRVQLFHRIWLVA
;
A
#
# COMPACT_ATOMS: atom_id res chain seq x y z
N TYR A 1 -1.10 -29.20 12.39
CA TYR A 1 0.32 -29.09 12.75
C TYR A 1 0.44 -29.48 14.21
N VAL A 2 1.20 -30.52 14.52
CA VAL A 2 1.40 -31.06 15.87
C VAL A 2 2.89 -31.36 15.98
N ASP A 3 3.54 -30.84 17.03
CA ASP A 3 4.96 -31.07 17.34
C ASP A 3 5.90 -30.89 16.13
N GLY A 4 5.68 -29.84 15.34
CA GLY A 4 6.54 -29.54 14.20
C GLY A 4 6.17 -30.24 12.88
N ARG A 5 5.11 -31.05 12.83
CA ARG A 5 4.72 -31.83 11.64
C ARG A 5 3.27 -31.61 11.20
N TYR A 6 3.03 -31.79 9.92
CA TYR A 6 1.70 -31.81 9.30
C TYR A 6 1.15 -33.24 9.33
N VAL A 7 0.12 -33.45 10.14
CA VAL A 7 -0.42 -34.77 10.43
C VAL A 7 -1.71 -34.98 9.64
N VAL A 8 -1.84 -36.12 8.97
CA VAL A 8 -3.08 -36.54 8.30
C VAL A 8 -4.12 -36.84 9.38
N ARG A 9 -5.23 -36.09 9.35
CA ARG A 9 -6.34 -36.33 10.27
C ARG A 9 -7.11 -37.58 9.85
N ASP A 10 -7.78 -38.21 10.82
CA ASP A 10 -8.71 -39.34 10.62
C ASP A 10 -8.08 -40.64 10.11
N SER A 11 -6.89 -40.99 10.61
CA SER A 11 -6.35 -42.35 10.46
C SER A 11 -5.83 -42.91 11.78
N ALA A 12 -5.89 -44.24 11.93
CA ALA A 12 -5.46 -44.94 13.14
C ALA A 12 -3.93 -44.85 13.36
N ASN A 13 -3.17 -44.67 12.27
CA ASN A 13 -1.74 -44.39 12.26
C ASN A 13 -1.49 -43.18 11.36
N PRO A 14 -1.62 -41.96 11.89
CA PRO A 14 -1.55 -40.77 11.08
C PRO A 14 -0.15 -40.54 10.54
N GLU A 15 -0.05 -40.59 9.22
CA GLU A 15 1.11 -40.09 8.49
C GLU A 15 1.37 -38.65 8.88
N ALA A 16 2.66 -38.32 9.03
CA ALA A 16 3.09 -37.01 9.43
C ALA A 16 4.22 -36.57 8.50
N PHE A 17 4.12 -35.36 7.96
CA PHE A 17 5.07 -34.77 7.03
C PHE A 17 5.77 -33.56 7.64
N SER A 18 7.06 -33.39 7.39
CA SER A 18 7.77 -32.14 7.65
C SER A 18 7.39 -31.08 6.63
N ARG A 19 7.74 -29.83 6.90
CA ARG A 19 7.52 -28.75 5.93
C ARG A 19 8.34 -28.98 4.67
N GLU A 20 9.58 -29.43 4.82
CA GLU A 20 10.53 -29.68 3.73
C GLU A 20 10.03 -30.81 2.81
N GLU A 21 9.45 -31.87 3.38
CA GLU A 21 8.83 -32.96 2.61
C GLU A 21 7.68 -32.42 1.75
N LEU A 22 6.74 -31.67 2.34
CA LEU A 22 5.62 -31.09 1.60
C LEU A 22 6.08 -30.13 0.49
N VAL A 23 7.08 -29.29 0.76
CA VAL A 23 7.64 -28.36 -0.22
C VAL A 23 8.32 -29.11 -1.37
N THR A 24 9.04 -30.20 -1.07
CA THR A 24 9.71 -31.04 -2.07
C THR A 24 8.70 -31.74 -2.97
N GLU A 25 7.67 -32.36 -2.40
CA GLU A 25 6.61 -33.04 -3.17
C GLU A 25 5.83 -32.05 -4.04
N ALA A 26 5.55 -30.84 -3.52
CA ALA A 26 4.95 -29.77 -4.30
C ALA A 26 5.83 -29.32 -5.47
N ALA A 27 7.14 -29.13 -5.24
CA ALA A 27 8.09 -28.76 -6.29
C ALA A 27 8.22 -29.84 -7.37
N ASN A 28 8.08 -31.11 -7.00
CA ASN A 28 8.09 -32.25 -7.92
C ASN A 28 6.75 -32.47 -8.65
N GLY A 29 5.71 -31.69 -8.35
CA GLY A 29 4.37 -31.86 -8.92
C GLY A 29 3.63 -33.11 -8.43
N ALA A 30 4.09 -33.72 -7.34
CA ALA A 30 3.55 -34.96 -6.77
C ALA A 30 2.50 -34.71 -5.67
N MET A 31 2.23 -33.44 -5.35
CA MET A 31 1.31 -33.05 -4.29
C MET A 31 0.13 -32.24 -4.82
N VAL A 32 -1.09 -32.61 -4.44
CA VAL A 32 -2.29 -31.77 -4.55
C VAL A 32 -2.70 -31.36 -3.15
N LEU A 33 -2.65 -30.05 -2.86
CA LEU A 33 -2.98 -29.49 -1.55
C LEU A 33 -4.24 -28.63 -1.63
N THR A 34 -5.17 -28.83 -0.70
CA THR A 34 -6.26 -27.90 -0.45
C THR A 34 -5.98 -27.14 0.86
N LEU A 35 -5.85 -25.83 0.76
CA LEU A 35 -5.69 -24.95 1.92
C LEU A 35 -7.04 -24.35 2.29
N THR A 36 -7.56 -24.71 3.46
CA THR A 36 -8.76 -24.08 4.01
C THR A 36 -8.37 -23.07 5.07
N GLY A 37 -8.56 -21.79 4.78
CA GLY A 37 -8.51 -20.74 5.79
C GLY A 37 -9.67 -20.91 6.78
N ARG A 38 -9.38 -20.79 8.08
CA ARG A 38 -10.41 -20.67 9.11
C ARG A 38 -10.28 -19.30 9.75
N LEU A 39 -11.43 -18.73 10.13
CA LEU A 39 -11.40 -17.53 10.95
C LEU A 39 -10.71 -17.83 12.28
N GLY A 40 -10.01 -16.83 12.80
CA GLY A 40 -9.41 -16.92 14.13
C GLY A 40 -10.48 -17.00 15.23
N PRO A 41 -10.08 -17.31 16.47
CA PRO A 41 -10.99 -17.34 17.61
C PRO A 41 -11.55 -15.96 17.99
N TYR A 42 -10.93 -14.86 17.53
CA TYR A 42 -11.26 -13.49 17.91
C TYR A 42 -11.81 -12.71 16.72
N VAL A 43 -13.05 -13.04 16.35
CA VAL A 43 -13.73 -12.50 15.16
C VAL A 43 -15.19 -12.18 15.50
N ASP A 44 -15.48 -10.95 15.93
CA ASP A 44 -16.86 -10.49 16.08
C ASP A 44 -16.92 -8.95 16.04
N PHE A 45 -18.10 -8.39 15.85
CA PHE A 45 -18.26 -6.93 15.73
C PHE A 45 -18.07 -6.16 17.04
N TYR A 46 -18.41 -6.76 18.18
CA TYR A 46 -18.53 -6.06 19.46
C TYR A 46 -17.24 -6.08 20.30
N ASN A 47 -16.58 -7.24 20.36
CA ASN A 47 -15.39 -7.49 21.19
C ASN A 47 -14.10 -7.55 20.37
N TYR A 48 -14.21 -7.97 19.10
CA TYR A 48 -13.05 -8.15 18.22
C TYR A 48 -13.25 -7.48 16.85
N PRO A 49 -13.64 -6.19 16.82
CA PRO A 49 -13.91 -5.51 15.57
C PRO A 49 -12.67 -5.52 14.66
N GLN A 50 -12.93 -5.43 13.36
CA GLN A 50 -11.87 -5.38 12.37
C GLN A 50 -11.00 -4.13 12.62
N PRO A 51 -9.66 -4.27 12.68
CA PRO A 51 -8.77 -3.11 12.69
C PRO A 51 -8.92 -2.34 11.38
N ALA A 52 -8.72 -1.03 11.43
CA ALA A 52 -8.73 -0.21 10.22
C ALA A 52 -7.56 0.78 10.24
N LEU A 53 -7.04 1.08 9.06
CA LEU A 53 -5.92 1.96 8.83
C LEU A 53 -6.27 2.97 7.73
N TRP A 54 -5.96 4.24 7.92
CA TRP A 54 -6.16 5.28 6.90
C TRP A 54 -5.16 6.42 7.06
N HIS A 55 -5.06 7.28 6.04
CA HIS A 55 -4.14 8.42 6.04
C HIS A 55 -4.62 9.53 6.98
N ASP A 56 -3.68 10.26 7.56
CA ASP A 56 -3.96 11.42 8.43
C ASP A 56 -4.29 12.67 7.60
N THR A 57 -5.20 12.54 6.63
CA THR A 57 -5.65 13.63 5.76
C THR A 57 -7.14 13.45 5.45
N PRO A 58 -7.98 14.50 5.53
CA PRO A 58 -9.40 14.38 5.21
C PRO A 58 -9.61 13.91 3.76
N ILE A 59 -10.24 12.74 3.58
CA ILE A 59 -10.43 12.13 2.25
C ILE A 59 -11.23 13.03 1.29
N GLN A 60 -12.12 13.88 1.83
CA GLN A 60 -12.95 14.81 1.06
C GLN A 60 -12.17 16.02 0.54
N GLU A 61 -11.01 16.32 1.11
CA GLU A 61 -10.14 17.42 0.68
C GLU A 61 -9.10 16.96 -0.36
N GLN A 62 -8.91 15.64 -0.50
CA GLN A 62 -8.01 15.05 -1.48
C GLN A 62 -8.63 15.13 -2.89
N THR A 63 -8.32 16.19 -3.62
CA THR A 63 -8.66 16.31 -5.05
C THR A 63 -7.40 16.22 -5.89
N GLY A 64 -7.28 15.17 -6.71
CA GLY A 64 -6.20 14.97 -7.68
C GLY A 64 -4.82 14.54 -7.14
N SER A 65 -4.58 14.66 -5.83
CA SER A 65 -3.38 14.14 -5.14
C SER A 65 -3.80 13.36 -3.90
N VAL A 66 -3.44 12.08 -3.83
CA VAL A 66 -3.63 11.26 -2.64
C VAL A 66 -2.42 11.44 -1.74
N GLU A 67 -2.61 12.04 -0.57
CA GLU A 67 -1.56 12.08 0.45
C GLU A 67 -1.48 10.73 1.13
N VAL A 68 -0.40 10.00 0.85
CA VAL A 68 -0.12 8.70 1.47
C VAL A 68 0.86 8.85 2.62
N ALA A 69 0.74 7.96 3.61
CA ALA A 69 1.72 7.91 4.69
C ALA A 69 3.11 7.55 4.13
N PHE A 70 4.12 8.24 4.62
CA PHE A 70 5.51 8.10 4.19
C PHE A 70 6.32 7.37 5.26
N LEU A 71 7.10 6.36 4.87
CA LEU A 71 8.01 5.67 5.77
C LEU A 71 9.23 6.56 6.04
N SER A 72 9.26 7.18 7.22
CA SER A 72 10.35 8.07 7.63
C SER A 72 11.71 7.37 7.71
N ASP A 73 12.80 8.14 7.78
CA ASP A 73 14.16 7.62 8.03
C ASP A 73 14.27 6.78 9.32
N ALA A 74 13.43 7.08 10.31
CA ALA A 74 13.29 6.31 11.54
C ALA A 74 12.50 4.99 11.36
N ARG A 75 12.13 4.66 10.12
CA ARG A 75 11.32 3.49 9.73
C ARG A 75 9.97 3.45 10.40
N THR A 76 9.40 4.64 10.62
CA THR A 76 8.09 4.80 11.23
C THR A 76 7.11 5.37 10.21
N LEU A 77 5.98 4.69 10.03
CA LEU A 77 4.78 5.22 9.40
C LEU A 77 3.90 5.85 10.48
N ARG A 78 3.54 7.11 10.27
CA ARG A 78 2.53 7.81 11.06
C ARG A 78 1.23 7.85 10.27
N MET A 79 0.18 7.27 10.83
CA MET A 79 -1.11 7.14 10.15
C MET A 79 -2.25 7.05 11.16
N LYS A 80 -3.49 7.08 10.69
CA LYS A 80 -4.65 6.85 11.53
C LYS A 80 -4.96 5.35 11.62
N GLY A 81 -5.40 4.91 12.78
CA GLY A 81 -5.80 3.54 13.03
C GLY A 81 -6.73 3.41 14.22
N ARG A 82 -7.63 2.42 14.13
CA ARG A 82 -8.57 2.06 15.21
C ARG A 82 -8.68 0.55 15.36
N HIS A 83 -9.11 0.12 16.55
CA HIS A 83 -9.28 -1.28 16.93
C HIS A 83 -8.00 -2.12 16.75
N VAL A 84 -6.82 -1.50 16.81
CA VAL A 84 -5.54 -2.19 16.63
C VAL A 84 -5.10 -2.75 17.98
N GLN A 85 -5.11 -4.06 18.17
CA GLN A 85 -4.80 -4.63 19.48
C GLN A 85 -3.30 -4.68 19.76
N SER A 86 -2.94 -4.68 21.06
CA SER A 86 -1.58 -4.96 21.49
C SER A 86 -1.10 -6.31 20.95
N GLY A 87 0.12 -6.36 20.42
CA GLY A 87 0.68 -7.53 19.75
C GLY A 87 0.19 -7.73 18.30
N ALA A 88 -0.52 -6.76 17.72
CA ALA A 88 -0.84 -6.79 16.30
C ALA A 88 0.43 -6.92 15.45
N ARG A 89 0.35 -7.74 14.42
CA ARG A 89 1.45 -8.03 13.50
C ARG A 89 1.33 -7.16 12.26
N VAL A 90 2.45 -6.67 11.77
CA VAL A 90 2.52 -5.83 10.58
C VAL A 90 2.80 -6.68 9.34
N PHE A 91 2.16 -6.33 8.24
CA PHE A 91 2.36 -6.94 6.94
C PHE A 91 2.60 -5.85 5.90
N VAL A 92 3.54 -6.09 5.00
CA VAL A 92 3.86 -5.26 3.84
C VAL A 92 3.69 -6.15 2.61
N ASP A 93 2.84 -5.76 1.68
CA ASP A 93 2.46 -6.54 0.48
C ASP A 93 2.06 -7.99 0.80
N GLY A 94 1.33 -8.15 1.92
CA GLY A 94 0.88 -9.46 2.42
C GLY A 94 1.98 -10.31 3.06
N GLN A 95 3.24 -9.85 3.09
CA GLN A 95 4.32 -10.50 3.81
C GLN A 95 4.41 -9.98 5.23
N ARG A 96 4.47 -10.89 6.20
CA ARG A 96 4.70 -10.50 7.59
C ARG A 96 6.12 -9.94 7.71
N VAL A 97 6.22 -8.75 8.29
CA VAL A 97 7.49 -8.11 8.63
C VAL A 97 7.62 -8.02 10.15
N GLU A 98 8.85 -7.98 10.64
CA GLU A 98 9.09 -7.60 12.03
C GLU A 98 8.86 -6.09 12.18
N GLY A 99 8.23 -5.73 13.28
CA GLY A 99 7.74 -4.37 13.51
C GLY A 99 6.77 -4.30 14.66
N GLN A 100 6.47 -3.07 15.06
CA GLN A 100 5.55 -2.80 16.17
C GLN A 100 4.60 -1.67 15.80
N ILE A 101 3.39 -1.75 16.34
CA ILE A 101 2.41 -0.68 16.25
C ILE A 101 2.07 -0.20 17.65
N ARG A 102 2.10 1.12 17.83
CA ARG A 102 1.78 1.78 19.09
C ARG A 102 1.02 3.06 18.83
N CYS A 103 0.40 3.60 19.85
CA CYS A 103 -0.18 4.93 19.76
C CYS A 103 0.90 6.01 19.77
N GLU A 104 0.66 7.11 19.05
CA GLU A 104 1.41 8.35 19.25
C GLU A 104 1.11 8.90 20.66
N SER A 105 -0.15 8.90 21.05
CA SER A 105 -0.65 9.21 22.41
C SER A 105 -1.82 8.31 22.80
N GLY A 106 -1.98 8.05 24.09
CA GLY A 106 -2.98 7.09 24.60
C GLY A 106 -2.50 5.64 24.54
N SER A 107 -3.43 4.70 24.38
CA SER A 107 -3.13 3.26 24.38
C SER A 107 -4.02 2.48 23.42
N LEU A 108 -3.45 1.47 22.77
CA LEU A 108 -4.22 0.48 22.00
C LEU A 108 -5.33 -0.14 22.88
N PRO A 109 -6.51 -0.48 22.32
CA PRO A 109 -6.79 -0.63 20.90
C PRO A 109 -7.17 0.65 20.14
N ASP A 110 -7.49 1.72 20.85
CA ASP A 110 -7.97 2.98 20.27
C ASP A 110 -7.14 4.14 20.82
N CYS A 111 -6.27 4.69 19.98
CA CYS A 111 -5.36 5.76 20.33
C CYS A 111 -6.08 7.11 20.47
N ASP A 112 -5.46 8.04 21.20
CA ASP A 112 -5.91 9.42 21.17
C ASP A 112 -5.77 9.96 19.73
N ASP A 113 -6.78 10.70 19.29
CA ASP A 113 -6.92 11.17 17.90
C ASP A 113 -6.80 10.05 16.84
N GLU A 114 -6.92 8.78 17.22
CA GLU A 114 -6.75 7.61 16.35
C GLU A 114 -5.36 7.55 15.67
N ILE A 115 -4.31 8.19 16.21
CA ILE A 115 -2.99 8.20 15.57
C ILE A 115 -2.13 7.02 16.04
N VAL A 116 -1.71 6.20 15.09
CA VAL A 116 -0.78 5.08 15.29
C VAL A 116 0.58 5.39 14.67
N LEU A 117 1.61 4.91 15.34
CA LEU A 117 2.99 4.84 14.86
C LEU A 117 3.31 3.37 14.60
N MET A 118 3.53 3.04 13.34
CA MET A 118 3.90 1.71 12.89
C MET A 118 5.39 1.71 12.52
N GLU A 119 6.18 1.01 13.31
CA GLU A 119 7.60 0.80 13.08
C GLU A 119 7.79 -0.49 12.29
N ILE A 120 8.58 -0.42 11.23
CA ILE A 120 8.88 -1.55 10.34
C ILE A 120 10.39 -1.77 10.34
N ASP A 121 10.84 -2.91 10.82
CA ASP A 121 12.27 -3.15 10.97
C ASP A 121 12.96 -3.37 9.61
N GLU A 122 12.30 -4.14 8.75
CA GLU A 122 12.79 -4.47 7.41
C GLU A 122 12.19 -3.53 6.36
N ILE A 123 13.00 -2.56 5.92
CA ILE A 123 12.65 -1.68 4.81
C ILE A 123 12.57 -2.52 3.53
N PRO A 124 11.54 -2.33 2.67
CA PRO A 124 11.49 -2.96 1.36
C PRO A 124 12.78 -2.77 0.54
N GLU A 125 13.13 -3.75 -0.30
CA GLU A 125 14.38 -3.71 -1.08
C GLU A 125 14.40 -2.60 -2.14
N ALA A 126 13.22 -2.21 -2.62
CA ALA A 126 12.99 -1.13 -3.57
C ALA A 126 12.36 0.08 -2.87
N GLY A 127 12.45 1.25 -3.50
CA GLY A 127 11.54 2.35 -3.18
C GLY A 127 10.25 2.24 -3.98
N GLY A 128 9.18 2.88 -3.51
CA GLY A 128 7.90 2.93 -4.21
C GLY A 128 6.71 2.89 -3.27
N MET A 129 5.59 2.46 -3.83
CA MET A 129 4.33 2.28 -3.10
C MET A 129 4.23 0.86 -2.56
N TYR A 130 3.65 0.73 -1.38
CA TYR A 130 3.42 -0.54 -0.70
C TYR A 130 2.02 -0.58 -0.11
N LEU A 131 1.49 -1.79 0.09
CA LEU A 131 0.29 -2.00 0.88
C LEU A 131 0.69 -2.48 2.27
N VAL A 132 0.23 -1.77 3.30
CA VAL A 132 0.40 -2.20 4.69
C VAL A 132 -0.92 -2.69 5.26
N GLN A 133 -0.82 -3.76 6.04
CA GLN A 133 -1.93 -4.30 6.83
C GLN A 133 -1.44 -4.58 8.25
N VAL A 134 -2.38 -4.57 9.19
CA VAL A 134 -2.15 -5.12 10.53
C VAL A 134 -3.10 -6.27 10.78
N GLN A 135 -2.63 -7.27 11.52
CA GLN A 135 -3.47 -8.36 11.99
C GLN A 135 -3.45 -8.42 13.52
N ASN A 136 -4.62 -8.28 14.13
CA ASN A 136 -4.77 -8.48 15.56
C ASN A 136 -4.46 -9.95 15.94
N PRO A 137 -3.87 -10.21 17.12
CA PRO A 137 -3.56 -11.57 17.56
C PRO A 137 -4.81 -12.46 17.52
N GLY A 138 -4.76 -13.55 16.75
CA GLY A 138 -5.88 -14.48 16.59
C GLY A 138 -7.15 -13.88 15.98
N GLY A 139 -7.07 -12.69 15.38
CA GLY A 139 -8.19 -11.93 14.85
C GLY A 139 -8.04 -11.55 13.37
N LEU A 140 -8.83 -10.55 12.99
CA LEU A 140 -8.95 -10.06 11.62
C LEU A 140 -7.74 -9.22 11.18
N PHE A 141 -7.54 -9.17 9.87
CA PHE A 141 -6.68 -8.19 9.20
C PHE A 141 -7.40 -6.86 9.03
N SER A 142 -6.63 -5.78 8.91
CA SER A 142 -7.15 -4.48 8.50
C SER A 142 -7.46 -4.44 7.00
N ASN A 143 -7.97 -3.31 6.53
CA ASN A 143 -7.88 -2.96 5.12
C ASN A 143 -6.42 -2.83 4.68
N ASP A 144 -6.23 -2.87 3.36
CA ASP A 144 -4.97 -2.47 2.72
C ASP A 144 -4.86 -0.95 2.77
N ALA A 145 -3.81 -0.45 3.42
CA ALA A 145 -3.48 0.97 3.43
C ALA A 145 -2.27 1.22 2.54
N LEU A 146 -2.40 2.19 1.64
CA LEU A 146 -1.35 2.54 0.69
C LEU A 146 -0.28 3.41 1.39
N VAL A 147 1.00 3.09 1.25
CA VAL A 147 2.11 3.87 1.81
C VAL A 147 3.22 4.06 0.79
N TYR A 148 4.10 5.02 1.02
CA TYR A 148 5.27 5.25 0.18
C TYR A 148 6.57 5.17 0.97
N SER A 149 7.61 4.64 0.34
CA SER A 149 8.98 4.68 0.87
C SER A 149 9.97 5.02 -0.25
N ASP A 150 10.88 5.95 0.01
CA ASP A 150 12.03 6.27 -0.83
C ASP A 150 13.37 6.03 -0.12
N LEU A 151 13.33 5.32 1.02
CA LEU A 151 14.54 4.92 1.77
C LEU A 151 15.47 4.05 0.91
N ARG A 152 14.93 3.47 -0.16
CA ARG A 152 15.64 2.83 -1.25
C ARG A 152 15.28 3.51 -2.58
N PRO A 153 16.17 3.44 -3.59
CA PRO A 153 15.85 3.95 -4.92
C PRO A 153 14.60 3.27 -5.49
N VAL A 154 13.68 4.07 -6.02
CA VAL A 154 12.59 3.54 -6.84
C VAL A 154 13.19 2.92 -8.10
N PRO A 155 12.89 1.64 -8.42
CA PRO A 155 13.39 1.00 -9.62
C PRO A 155 13.04 1.81 -10.87
N ALA A 156 14.01 1.98 -11.75
CA ALA A 156 13.78 2.63 -13.03
C ALA A 156 12.79 1.81 -13.86
N ARG A 157 11.78 2.47 -14.42
CA ARG A 157 10.85 1.86 -15.37
C ARG A 157 11.32 2.13 -16.78
N SER A 158 11.43 1.08 -17.60
CA SER A 158 11.65 1.24 -19.02
C SER A 158 10.36 1.77 -19.67
N GLY A 159 10.43 2.90 -20.36
CA GLY A 159 9.30 3.44 -21.10
C GLY A 159 9.50 4.88 -21.48
N ASN A 160 8.59 5.40 -22.30
CA ASN A 160 8.51 6.81 -22.59
C ASN A 160 7.77 7.51 -21.45
N LEU A 161 8.44 8.44 -20.76
CA LEU A 161 7.86 9.24 -19.69
C LEU A 161 6.58 9.97 -20.15
N ILE A 162 6.54 10.36 -21.43
CA ILE A 162 5.41 11.07 -22.05
C ILE A 162 4.25 10.11 -22.38
N GLU A 163 4.46 8.80 -22.44
CA GLU A 163 3.35 7.85 -22.64
C GLU A 163 2.90 7.20 -21.33
N SER A 164 3.63 7.41 -20.23
CA SER A 164 3.33 6.76 -18.95
C SER A 164 2.15 7.44 -18.25
N GLY A 165 0.94 6.95 -18.47
CA GLY A 165 -0.25 7.37 -17.72
C GLY A 165 -1.37 7.99 -18.56
N GLY A 166 -1.17 8.26 -19.84
CA GLY A 166 -2.23 8.80 -20.70
C GLY A 166 -1.69 9.28 -22.04
N THR A 167 -2.59 9.68 -22.93
CA THR A 167 -2.23 10.28 -24.23
C THR A 167 -2.62 11.75 -24.26
N PHE A 168 -1.98 12.52 -25.12
CA PHE A 168 -2.38 13.92 -25.31
C PHE A 168 -3.78 14.08 -25.90
N ASP A 169 -4.33 13.06 -26.56
CA ASP A 169 -5.64 13.12 -27.22
C ASP A 169 -6.81 12.95 -26.24
N GLU A 170 -6.64 12.16 -25.18
CA GLU A 170 -7.69 11.94 -24.17
C GLU A 170 -7.72 13.05 -23.11
N TRP A 171 -6.59 13.74 -22.91
CA TRP A 171 -6.41 14.83 -21.93
C TRP A 171 -7.06 14.54 -20.57
N ASP A 172 -6.70 13.39 -20.02
CA ASP A 172 -7.20 12.85 -18.76
C ASP A 172 -6.48 13.45 -17.54
N GLU A 173 -6.59 12.79 -16.40
CA GLU A 173 -5.95 13.19 -15.14
C GLU A 173 -4.42 13.20 -15.21
N SER A 174 -3.82 12.58 -16.22
CA SER A 174 -2.37 12.46 -16.34
C SER A 174 -1.73 13.70 -16.95
N TRP A 175 -2.48 14.50 -17.71
CA TRP A 175 -1.97 15.73 -18.32
C TRP A 175 -2.70 16.95 -17.77
N GLY A 176 -1.96 18.04 -17.55
CA GLY A 176 -2.59 19.27 -17.08
C GLY A 176 -1.75 20.52 -17.32
N THR A 177 -2.41 21.67 -17.24
CA THR A 177 -1.75 22.97 -17.30
C THR A 177 -1.77 23.64 -15.93
N GLY A 178 -0.63 24.20 -15.51
CA GLY A 178 -0.55 24.97 -14.27
C GLY A 178 -0.89 26.43 -14.51
N LEU A 179 0.08 27.16 -15.08
CA LEU A 179 -0.07 28.56 -15.47
C LEU A 179 -0.11 28.66 -17.00
N LEU A 180 -1.16 29.29 -17.53
CA LEU A 180 -1.39 29.41 -18.97
C LEU A 180 -1.84 30.82 -19.32
N ASN A 181 -1.05 31.50 -20.15
CA ASN A 181 -1.43 32.78 -20.78
C ASN A 181 -2.06 32.57 -22.16
N GLY A 182 -3.07 31.72 -22.21
CA GLY A 182 -3.92 31.57 -23.37
C GLY A 182 -4.71 30.27 -23.41
N SER A 183 -4.74 29.60 -24.56
CA SER A 183 -5.51 28.37 -24.78
C SER A 183 -4.64 27.16 -25.12
N VAL A 184 -5.17 25.97 -24.86
CA VAL A 184 -4.52 24.69 -25.16
C VAL A 184 -5.41 23.86 -26.10
N ARG A 185 -4.80 23.17 -27.07
CA ARG A 185 -5.48 22.25 -27.98
C ARG A 185 -4.73 20.93 -28.07
N HIS A 186 -5.52 19.88 -28.30
CA HIS A 186 -5.07 18.49 -28.35
C HIS A 186 -5.40 17.92 -29.72
N THR A 187 -4.39 17.44 -30.46
CA THR A 187 -4.63 16.83 -31.77
C THR A 187 -3.51 15.88 -32.17
N ASN A 188 -3.88 14.65 -32.54
CA ASN A 188 -3.00 13.63 -33.11
C ASN A 188 -1.75 13.37 -32.25
N GLY A 189 -1.93 13.25 -30.93
CA GLY A 189 -0.81 13.06 -30.01
C GLY A 189 0.09 14.29 -29.89
N MET A 190 -0.43 15.50 -30.11
CA MET A 190 0.27 16.76 -29.89
C MET A 190 -0.53 17.69 -28.99
N VAL A 191 0.20 18.47 -28.18
CA VAL A 191 -0.34 19.59 -27.42
C VAL A 191 0.13 20.89 -28.05
N GLN A 192 -0.80 21.73 -28.46
CA GLN A 192 -0.52 23.06 -28.95
C GLN A 192 -0.97 24.09 -27.92
N PHE A 193 -0.08 25.04 -27.62
CA PHE A 193 -0.38 26.19 -26.77
C PHE A 193 -0.45 27.44 -27.63
N ASP A 194 -1.57 28.14 -27.58
CA ASP A 194 -1.75 29.42 -28.22
C ASP A 194 -1.67 30.51 -27.15
N VAL A 195 -0.63 31.36 -27.22
CA VAL A 195 -0.48 32.52 -26.33
C VAL A 195 -1.37 33.64 -26.85
N ASP A 196 -2.64 33.59 -26.50
CA ASP A 196 -3.66 34.55 -26.91
C ASP A 196 -3.97 35.61 -25.83
N THR A 197 -3.41 35.46 -24.63
CA THR A 197 -3.59 36.40 -23.52
C THR A 197 -2.28 37.11 -23.19
N VAL A 198 -2.26 38.44 -23.35
CA VAL A 198 -1.04 39.24 -23.16
C VAL A 198 -0.78 39.50 -21.67
N SER A 199 0.26 38.87 -21.13
CA SER A 199 0.86 39.25 -19.84
C SER A 199 2.04 40.20 -20.07
N SER A 200 2.06 41.34 -19.38
CA SER A 200 3.13 42.34 -19.49
C SER A 200 4.42 41.92 -18.79
N SER A 201 4.32 41.11 -17.73
CA SER A 201 5.47 40.62 -16.99
C SER A 201 6.00 39.30 -17.55
N GLN A 202 5.12 38.43 -18.06
CA GLN A 202 5.48 37.06 -18.47
C GLN A 202 4.68 36.61 -19.70
N PRO A 203 4.87 37.25 -20.86
CA PRO A 203 4.06 37.01 -22.06
C PRO A 203 4.09 35.55 -22.53
N TRP A 204 5.18 34.82 -22.33
CA TRP A 204 5.37 33.45 -22.81
C TRP A 204 5.12 32.36 -21.75
N ARG A 205 4.45 32.68 -20.65
CA ARG A 205 4.23 31.73 -19.56
C ARG A 205 3.22 30.66 -19.95
N VAL A 206 3.73 29.47 -20.21
CA VAL A 206 2.99 28.24 -20.47
C VAL A 206 3.62 27.14 -19.64
N GLN A 207 2.81 26.38 -18.90
CA GLN A 207 3.26 25.21 -18.14
C GLN A 207 2.37 24.01 -18.42
N LEU A 208 2.97 22.97 -18.98
CA LEU A 208 2.44 21.62 -19.04
C LEU A 208 3.06 20.81 -17.91
N PHE A 209 2.27 20.02 -17.22
CA PHE A 209 2.78 19.01 -16.29
C PHE A 209 2.16 17.65 -16.60
N HIS A 210 2.91 16.60 -16.28
CA HIS A 210 2.54 15.21 -16.46
C HIS A 210 2.53 14.53 -15.10
N ARG A 211 1.42 13.86 -14.75
CA ARG A 211 1.31 13.07 -13.52
C ARG A 211 1.68 11.64 -13.83
N ILE A 212 2.77 11.18 -13.25
CA ILE A 212 3.24 9.81 -13.40
C ILE A 212 2.88 9.07 -12.12
N TRP A 213 1.96 8.12 -12.25
CA TRP A 213 1.62 7.24 -11.13
C TRP A 213 2.79 6.32 -10.80
N LEU A 214 3.34 6.47 -9.61
CA LEU A 214 4.28 5.52 -9.03
C LEU A 214 3.51 4.27 -8.60
N VAL A 215 3.10 3.39 -9.51
CA VAL A 215 2.49 2.10 -9.15
C VAL A 215 3.59 1.04 -9.07
N ALA A 216 3.97 0.60 -7.86
CA ALA A 216 4.94 -0.50 -7.73
C ALA A 216 4.40 -1.77 -8.40
#